data_AF-A0A5J4V1Z1-F1
#
_entry.id   AF-A0A5J4V1Z1-F1
#
_cell.length_a   1.000
_cell.length_b   1.000
_cell.length_c   1.000
_cell.angle_alpha   90.00
_cell.angle_beta   90.00
_cell.angle_gamma   90.00
#
_symmetry.space_group_name_H-M   'P 1'
#
loop_
_entity.id
_entity.type
_entity.pdbx_description
1 polymer ?
#
loop_
_entity_poly.entity_id
_entity_poly.type
_entity_poly.pdbx_seq_one_letter_code
_entity_poly.pdbx_strand_id
1 'polypeptide(L)' 'MEAFPFRIAFCESEMKTRPCSNLVDNQTEKYGWQTQPFSHFPVSIVLEFSEMRNIQKISIISHEFKIAS' A
#
# COMPACT_ATOMS: atom_id res chain seq x y z
N MET A 1 -13.90 -15.21 -2.05
CA MET A 1 -13.41 -14.40 -3.19
C MET A 1 -11.90 -14.43 -3.13
N GLU A 2 -11.28 -14.76 -4.25
CA GLU A 2 -9.81 -14.80 -4.36
C GLU A 2 -9.28 -13.38 -4.61
N ALA A 3 -8.14 -13.03 -4.02
CA ALA A 3 -7.51 -11.75 -4.25
C ALA A 3 -6.76 -11.76 -5.58
N PHE A 4 -6.88 -10.69 -6.37
CA PHE A 4 -6.11 -10.57 -7.60
C PHE A 4 -4.65 -10.25 -7.26
N PRO A 5 -3.67 -11.02 -7.77
CA PRO A 5 -2.26 -10.67 -7.59
C PRO A 5 -1.98 -9.34 -8.29
N PHE A 6 -1.21 -8.48 -7.63
CA PHE A 6 -0.74 -7.20 -8.15
C PHE A 6 0.73 -7.00 -7.78
N ARG A 7 1.38 -6.04 -8.46
CA ARG A 7 2.69 -5.53 -8.06
C ARG A 7 2.62 -4.03 -7.80
N ILE A 8 3.58 -3.52 -7.03
CA ILE A 8 3.73 -2.07 -6.87
C ILE A 8 4.46 -1.52 -8.10
N ALA A 9 3.79 -0.69 -8.89
CA ALA A 9 4.40 -0.03 -10.04
C ALA A 9 5.09 1.27 -9.66
N PHE A 10 4.53 1.98 -8.68
CA PHE A 10 5.07 3.23 -8.18
C PHE A 10 4.67 3.45 -6.72
N CYS A 11 5.57 4.03 -5.94
CA CYS A 11 5.33 4.46 -4.57
C CYS A 11 6.05 5.78 -4.36
N GLU A 12 5.32 6.83 -3.99
CA GLU A 12 5.87 8.18 -3.88
C GLU A 12 6.73 8.37 -2.63
N SER A 13 6.40 7.67 -1.54
CA SER A 13 7.12 7.79 -0.28
C SER A 13 7.05 6.50 0.53
N GLU A 14 8.19 6.04 1.01
CA GLU A 14 8.25 4.88 1.90
C GLU A 14 9.36 4.98 2.94
N MET A 15 9.06 4.46 4.13
CA MET A 15 10.07 4.20 5.15
C MET A 15 10.82 2.91 4.82
N LYS A 16 12.15 2.93 4.99
CA LYS A 16 12.99 1.73 4.77
C LYS A 16 12.59 0.53 5.63
N THR A 17 12.03 0.77 6.81
CA THR A 17 11.57 -0.29 7.74
C THR A 17 10.15 -0.76 7.46
N ARG A 18 9.38 -0.01 6.67
CA ARG A 18 7.97 -0.28 6.31
C ARG A 18 7.73 0.00 4.81
N PRO A 19 8.46 -0.70 3.91
CA PRO A 19 8.36 -0.45 2.47
C PRO A 19 7.01 -0.86 1.89
N CYS A 20 6.67 -0.31 0.72
CA CYS A 20 5.42 -0.61 0.01
C CYS A 20 5.31 -2.07 -0.45
N SER A 21 6.43 -2.77 -0.62
CA SER A 21 6.47 -4.20 -0.92
C SER A 21 5.74 -5.06 0.12
N ASN A 22 5.62 -4.57 1.36
CA ASN A 22 4.88 -5.25 2.42
C ASN A 22 3.38 -5.41 2.09
N LEU A 23 2.82 -4.57 1.21
CA LEU A 23 1.41 -4.66 0.81
C LEU A 23 1.11 -5.86 -0.09
N VAL A 24 2.13 -6.48 -0.69
CA VAL A 24 1.99 -7.65 -1.56
C VAL A 24 1.92 -8.95 -0.73
N ASP A 25 2.40 -8.92 0.52
CA ASP A 25 2.31 -10.07 1.43
C ASP A 25 0.87 -10.18 1.99
N ASN A 26 0.34 -11.40 2.02
CA ASN A 26 -0.98 -11.69 2.59
C ASN A 26 -0.98 -11.67 4.13
N GLN A 27 0.15 -11.44 4.78
CA GLN A 27 0.26 -11.29 6.23
C GLN A 27 -0.10 -9.86 6.68
N THR A 28 -1.37 -9.50 6.54
CA THR A 28 -1.93 -8.17 6.87
C THR A 28 -1.68 -7.71 8.32
N GLU A 29 -1.40 -8.63 9.24
CA GLU A 29 -1.22 -8.32 10.67
C GLU A 29 0.22 -8.03 11.09
N LYS A 30 1.23 -8.32 10.25
CA LYS A 30 2.65 -8.20 10.66
C LYS A 30 3.36 -6.98 10.09
N TYR A 31 3.14 -6.67 8.83
CA TYR A 31 3.89 -5.63 8.12
C TYR A 31 2.99 -4.83 7.18
N GLY A 32 3.05 -3.50 7.29
CA GLY A 32 2.37 -2.58 6.39
C GLY A 32 3.34 -1.64 5.68
N TRP A 33 2.79 -0.78 4.85
CA TRP A 33 3.48 0.36 4.24
C TRP A 33 3.32 1.61 5.10
N GLN A 34 4.38 2.41 5.19
CA GLN A 34 4.34 3.71 5.83
C GLN A 34 5.10 4.74 5.00
N THR A 35 4.53 5.93 4.85
CA THR A 35 5.20 7.07 4.23
C THR A 35 6.35 7.56 5.11
N GLN A 36 7.31 8.28 4.53
CA GLN A 36 8.33 8.95 5.32
C GLN A 36 7.72 9.98 6.29
N PRO A 37 8.41 10.32 7.39
CA PRO A 37 8.02 11.45 8.23
C PRO A 37 7.97 12.75 7.43
N PHE A 38 6.98 13.60 7.70
CA PHE A 38 6.82 14.91 7.04
C PHE A 38 6.67 14.86 5.50
N SER A 39 6.18 13.74 4.95
CA SER A 39 5.81 13.70 3.53
C SER A 39 4.74 14.74 3.21
N HIS A 40 4.91 15.45 2.11
CA HIS A 40 3.88 16.35 1.61
C HIS A 40 2.66 15.54 1.19
N PHE A 41 1.50 15.91 1.73
CA PHE A 41 0.23 15.34 1.33
C PHE A 41 -0.30 16.08 0.08
N PRO A 42 -0.91 15.38 -0.89
CA PRO A 42 -1.22 13.94 -0.92
C PRO A 42 0.00 13.06 -1.22
N VAL A 43 -0.04 11.81 -0.75
CA VAL A 43 0.93 10.77 -1.11
C VAL A 43 0.21 9.67 -1.87
N SER A 44 0.83 9.17 -2.94
CA SER A 44 0.25 8.21 -3.86
C SER A 44 1.05 6.90 -3.98
N ILE A 45 0.32 5.83 -4.31
CA ILE A 45 0.87 4.52 -4.67
C ILE A 45 0.08 3.98 -5.87
N VAL A 46 0.76 3.31 -6.80
CA VAL A 46 0.15 2.73 -8.00
C VAL A 46 0.36 1.22 -7.98
N LEU A 47 -0.76 0.49 -8.06
CA LEU A 47 -0.79 -0.97 -8.16
C LEU A 47 -1.01 -1.34 -9.63
N GLU A 48 -0.26 -2.33 -10.11
CA GLU A 48 -0.42 -2.86 -11.46
C GLU A 48 -0.81 -4.34 -11.40
N PHE A 49 -1.82 -4.68 -12.20
CA PHE A 49 -2.26 -6.06 -12.42
C PHE A 49 -1.61 -6.58 -13.72
N SER A 50 -1.26 -7.86 -13.74
CA SER A 50 -0.62 -8.49 -14.91
C SER A 50 -1.49 -8.45 -16.18
N GLU A 51 -2.79 -8.30 -16.01
CA GLU A 51 -3.79 -8.28 -17.07
C GLU A 51 -4.92 -7.32 -16.66
N MET A 52 -5.76 -6.93 -17.61
CA MET A 52 -6.97 -6.15 -17.31
C MET A 52 -7.90 -6.98 -16.41
N ARG A 53 -8.29 -6.41 -15.26
CA ARG A 53 -9.19 -7.05 -14.30
C ARG A 53 -10.43 -6.21 -14.07
N ASN A 54 -11.57 -6.86 -13.92
CA ASN A 54 -12.79 -6.23 -13.44
C ASN A 54 -12.77 -6.22 -11.89
N ILE A 55 -12.33 -5.10 -11.31
CA ILE A 55 -12.19 -4.96 -9.86
C ILE A 55 -13.56 -4.67 -9.25
N GLN A 56 -14.10 -5.63 -8.50
CA GLN A 56 -15.39 -5.47 -7.82
C GLN A 56 -15.27 -4.87 -6.42
N LYS A 57 -14.13 -5.07 -5.75
CA LYS A 57 -13.91 -4.63 -4.38
C LYS A 57 -12.44 -4.32 -4.13
N ILE A 58 -12.18 -3.21 -3.45
CA ILE A 58 -10.89 -2.86 -2.87
C ILE A 58 -11.08 -2.81 -1.36
N SER A 59 -10.23 -3.49 -0.60
CA SER A 59 -10.25 -3.45 0.87
C SER A 59 -8.96 -2.79 1.34
N ILE A 60 -9.08 -1.75 2.16
CA ILE A 60 -7.94 -1.02 2.71
C ILE A 60 -7.96 -1.21 4.22
N ILE A 61 -6.85 -1.69 4.76
CA ILE A 61 -6.60 -1.72 6.21
C ILE A 61 -5.64 -0.58 6.50
N SER A 62 -6.06 0.35 7.34
CA SER A 62 -5.23 1.45 7.82
C SER A 62 -5.33 1.48 9.34
N HIS A 63 -4.19 1.58 10.00
CA HIS A 63 -4.12 1.86 11.43
C HIS A 63 -3.80 3.34 11.59
N GLU A 64 -4.41 4.01 12.58
CA GLU A 64 -4.06 5.38 12.91
C GLU A 64 -2.59 5.46 13.31
N PHE A 65 -1.75 5.93 12.40
CA PHE A 65 -0.41 6.39 12.69
C PHE A 65 -0.45 7.90 12.51
N LYS A 66 -0.44 8.64 13.63
CA LYS A 66 -0.53 10.12 13.72
C LYS A 66 -0.26 10.83 12.39
N ILE A 67 -1.30 11.36 11.76
CA ILE A 67 -1.14 12.51 10.87
C ILE A 67 -0.52 13.58 11.74
N ALA A 68 0.68 14.06 11.38
CA ALA A 68 1.45 15.00 12.19
C ALA A 68 0.55 16.12 12.71
N SER A 69 0.45 16.25 14.04
CA SER A 69 -0.13 17.39 14.73
C SER A 69 0.82 18.57 14.68
#